data_AF-A0A103YF69-F1
#
_entry.id   AF-A0A103YF69-F1
#
_cell.length_a   1.000
_cell.length_b   1.000
_cell.length_c   1.000
_cell.angle_alpha   90.00
_cell.angle_beta   90.00
_cell.angle_gamma   90.00
#
_symmetry.space_group_name_H-M   'P 1'
#
loop_
_entity.id
_entity.type
_entity.pdbx_description
1 polymer ?
#
loop_
_entity_poly.entity_id
_entity_poly.type
_entity_poly.pdbx_seq_one_letter_code
_entity_poly.pdbx_strand_id
1 'polypeptide(L)'
;MGLQDCAENVIGNWHSRGISGGEKKRLCIALEILAKPTLLFLDEPTSGLDSAAAFFVIQALRTMARDANRTIVSSIHQPSSEFFSDAGIPCPSRRNPSDHFLRCINSDFDRVNAALQGSQRFQDKRTISTSHALYSTTAEIKAMLVHKYRCSEYATAARTRIRGISSSIEGITIETQCGSRASWWKQLTTLTKRSFVNMSRDVGYYWLRIVVYLVVSLCVGIVFFNIGTSYRATFARGACGGFISGFMIFMSIGGFPSFIEEMKNIYRILM
;
A
#
# COMPACT_ATOMS: atom_id res chain seq x y z
N MET A 1 -8.29 11.19 -11.52
CA MET A 1 -7.37 10.04 -11.32
C MET A 1 -6.76 9.49 -12.60
N GLY A 2 -7.28 9.78 -13.80
CA GLY A 2 -6.63 9.35 -15.06
C GLY A 2 -6.64 7.83 -15.24
N LEU A 3 -7.75 7.18 -14.85
CA LEU A 3 -7.96 5.73 -14.89
C LEU A 3 -9.04 5.33 -15.92
N GLN A 4 -9.44 6.27 -16.78
CA GLN A 4 -10.50 6.02 -17.77
C GLN A 4 -10.09 4.95 -18.78
N ASP A 5 -8.84 4.99 -19.26
CA ASP A 5 -8.33 4.07 -20.27
C ASP A 5 -8.21 2.62 -19.77
N CYS A 6 -8.18 2.41 -18.44
CA CYS A 6 -8.05 1.11 -17.81
C CYS A 6 -9.26 0.70 -16.95
N ALA A 7 -10.40 1.39 -17.10
CA ALA A 7 -11.59 1.16 -16.27
C ALA A 7 -12.15 -0.27 -16.39
N GLU A 8 -12.15 -0.83 -17.60
CA GLU A 8 -12.66 -2.19 -17.89
C GLU A 8 -11.57 -3.27 -17.86
N ASN A 9 -10.32 -2.89 -17.59
CA ASN A 9 -9.19 -3.81 -17.60
C ASN A 9 -9.15 -4.63 -16.30
N VAL A 10 -8.69 -5.88 -16.40
CA VAL A 10 -8.48 -6.74 -15.23
C VAL A 10 -7.29 -6.21 -14.42
N ILE A 11 -7.46 -6.07 -13.09
CA ILE A 11 -6.41 -5.58 -12.18
C ILE A 11 -5.17 -6.50 -12.18
N GLY A 12 -5.39 -7.79 -12.43
CA GLY A 12 -4.36 -8.82 -12.48
C GLY A 12 -3.97 -9.32 -11.09
N ASN A 13 -3.66 -10.61 -11.01
CA ASN A 13 -3.16 -11.30 -9.82
C ASN A 13 -1.65 -11.56 -9.97
N TRP A 14 -1.07 -12.40 -9.11
CA TRP A 14 0.35 -12.74 -9.18
C TRP A 14 0.71 -13.61 -10.40
N HIS A 15 -0.25 -14.36 -10.96
CA HIS A 15 -0.07 -15.21 -12.13
C HIS A 15 -0.35 -14.50 -13.46
N SER A 16 -1.29 -13.54 -13.46
CA SER A 16 -1.83 -12.88 -14.63
C SER A 16 -1.58 -11.38 -14.54
N ARG A 17 -0.79 -10.87 -15.50
CA ARG A 17 -0.50 -9.44 -15.59
C ARG A 17 -1.80 -8.66 -15.84
N GLY A 18 -2.01 -7.60 -15.08
CA GLY A 18 -3.13 -6.67 -15.26
C GLY A 18 -2.63 -5.24 -15.33
N ILE A 19 -3.38 -4.31 -14.72
CA ILE A 19 -3.01 -2.89 -14.67
C ILE A 19 -1.62 -2.68 -14.04
N SER A 20 -0.94 -1.61 -14.46
CA SER A 20 0.40 -1.24 -13.98
C SER A 20 0.41 -0.91 -12.48
N GLY A 21 1.59 -0.98 -11.85
CA GLY A 21 1.74 -0.65 -10.43
C GLY A 21 1.28 0.77 -10.09
N GLY A 22 1.56 1.74 -10.98
CA GLY A 22 1.10 3.12 -10.83
C GLY A 22 -0.42 3.26 -10.94
N GLU A 23 -1.06 2.53 -11.87
CA GLU A 23 -2.53 2.46 -11.94
C GLU A 23 -3.14 1.81 -10.69
N LYS A 24 -2.55 0.70 -10.19
CA LYS A 24 -2.98 0.08 -8.92
C LYS A 24 -2.95 1.07 -7.77
N LYS A 25 -1.88 1.89 -7.69
CA LYS A 25 -1.74 2.91 -6.64
C LYS A 25 -2.79 4.01 -6.76
N ARG A 26 -3.01 4.54 -7.97
CA ARG A 26 -4.08 5.53 -8.23
C ARG A 26 -5.47 4.98 -7.93
N LEU A 27 -5.72 3.71 -8.23
CA LEU A 27 -6.97 3.02 -7.91
C LEU A 27 -7.18 2.90 -6.39
N CYS A 28 -6.15 2.53 -5.63
CA CYS A 28 -6.23 2.51 -4.16
C CYS A 28 -6.58 3.89 -3.59
N ILE A 29 -5.91 4.95 -4.04
CA ILE A 29 -6.22 6.32 -3.59
C ILE A 29 -7.65 6.71 -3.97
N ALA A 30 -8.12 6.32 -5.17
CA ALA A 30 -9.49 6.57 -5.60
C ALA A 30 -10.54 5.89 -4.71
N LEU A 31 -10.29 4.66 -4.26
CA LEU A 31 -11.17 3.93 -3.35
C LEU A 31 -11.32 4.65 -2.00
N GLU A 32 -10.22 5.15 -1.42
CA GLU A 32 -10.26 5.92 -0.17
C GLU A 32 -11.01 7.25 -0.34
N ILE A 33 -10.86 7.90 -1.49
CA ILE A 33 -11.57 9.15 -1.81
C ILE A 33 -13.07 8.91 -1.95
N LEU A 34 -13.48 7.78 -2.54
CA LEU A 34 -14.89 7.40 -2.70
C LEU A 34 -15.61 7.23 -1.36
N ALA A 35 -14.91 6.81 -0.31
CA ALA A 35 -15.44 6.74 1.06
C ALA A 35 -15.79 8.13 1.62
N LYS A 36 -15.41 9.20 0.91
CA LYS A 36 -15.71 10.58 1.26
C LYS A 36 -15.22 10.99 2.68
N PRO A 37 -13.97 10.69 3.09
CA PRO A 37 -13.47 11.02 4.43
C PRO A 37 -13.32 12.54 4.65
N THR A 38 -13.55 13.00 5.89
CA THR A 38 -13.31 14.38 6.33
C THR A 38 -11.82 14.68 6.52
N LEU A 39 -11.07 13.68 6.99
CA LEU A 39 -9.62 13.68 7.17
C LEU A 39 -9.01 12.49 6.44
N LEU A 40 -8.09 12.76 5.51
CA LEU A 40 -7.43 11.74 4.69
C LEU A 40 -5.91 11.76 4.93
N PHE A 41 -5.36 10.62 5.33
CA PHE A 41 -3.92 10.41 5.45
C PHE A 41 -3.40 9.62 4.25
N LEU A 42 -2.29 10.06 3.67
CA LEU A 42 -1.66 9.41 2.52
C LEU A 42 -0.17 9.28 2.74
N ASP A 43 0.32 8.04 2.71
CA ASP A 43 1.75 7.78 2.78
C ASP A 43 2.33 7.69 1.36
N GLU A 44 3.18 8.66 1.02
CA GLU A 44 3.91 8.76 -0.25
C GLU A 44 3.05 8.50 -1.51
N PRO A 45 1.95 9.25 -1.73
CA PRO A 45 0.99 8.96 -2.80
C PRO A 45 1.59 9.08 -4.21
N THR A 46 2.72 9.79 -4.35
CA THR A 46 3.43 9.98 -5.63
C THR A 46 4.53 8.95 -5.88
N SER A 47 4.90 8.13 -4.89
CA SER A 47 5.98 7.15 -5.03
C SER A 47 5.60 6.04 -6.03
N GLY A 48 6.49 5.78 -7.00
CA GLY A 48 6.27 4.80 -8.07
C GLY A 48 5.35 5.27 -9.21
N LEU A 49 5.00 6.56 -9.27
CA LEU A 49 4.29 7.18 -10.38
C LEU A 49 5.25 7.94 -11.30
N ASP A 50 4.91 8.02 -12.59
CA ASP A 50 5.51 8.96 -13.51
C ASP A 50 5.06 10.40 -13.19
N SER A 51 5.78 11.40 -13.71
CA SER A 51 5.53 12.81 -13.40
C SER A 51 4.12 13.26 -13.78
N ALA A 52 3.54 12.76 -14.87
CA ALA A 52 2.19 13.13 -15.28
C ALA A 52 1.13 12.51 -14.35
N ALA A 53 1.25 11.21 -14.04
CA ALA A 53 0.34 10.57 -13.10
C ALA A 53 0.43 11.17 -11.68
N ALA A 54 1.63 11.49 -11.21
CA ALA A 54 1.84 12.16 -9.91
C ALA A 54 1.15 13.53 -9.88
N PHE A 55 1.27 14.31 -10.96
CA PHE A 55 0.58 15.60 -11.09
C PHE A 55 -0.95 15.45 -10.97
N PHE A 56 -1.55 14.49 -11.68
CA PHE A 56 -3.00 14.26 -11.60
C PHE A 56 -3.47 13.84 -10.19
N VAL A 57 -2.66 13.06 -9.46
CA VAL A 57 -2.97 12.68 -8.08
C VAL A 57 -2.94 13.91 -7.17
N ILE A 58 -1.86 14.70 -7.20
CA ILE A 58 -1.74 15.90 -6.37
C ILE A 58 -2.80 16.94 -6.70
N GLN A 59 -3.12 17.12 -7.99
CA GLN A 59 -4.18 18.02 -8.41
C GLN A 59 -5.55 17.57 -7.86
N ALA A 60 -5.87 16.27 -7.93
CA ALA A 60 -7.11 15.74 -7.37
C ALA A 60 -7.20 15.97 -5.85
N LEU A 61 -6.11 15.72 -5.12
CA LEU A 61 -6.05 15.98 -3.67
C LEU A 61 -6.22 17.48 -3.37
N ARG A 62 -5.58 18.36 -4.14
CA ARG A 62 -5.70 19.81 -3.98
C ARG A 62 -7.12 20.31 -4.23
N THR A 63 -7.78 19.81 -5.27
CA THR A 63 -9.19 20.10 -5.58
C THR A 63 -10.09 19.64 -4.43
N MET A 64 -9.87 18.44 -3.89
CA MET A 64 -10.65 17.96 -2.74
C MET A 64 -10.43 18.79 -1.47
N ALA A 65 -9.20 19.21 -1.20
CA ALA A 65 -8.89 20.04 -0.04
C ALA A 65 -9.59 21.40 -0.13
N ARG A 66 -9.65 22.00 -1.33
CA ARG A 66 -10.26 23.31 -1.57
C ARG A 66 -11.78 23.25 -1.66
N ASP A 67 -12.30 22.38 -2.52
CA ASP A 67 -13.70 22.44 -2.95
C ASP A 67 -14.62 21.64 -2.02
N ALA A 68 -14.10 20.56 -1.41
CA ALA A 68 -14.87 19.70 -0.52
C ALA A 68 -14.62 19.98 0.97
N ASN A 69 -13.84 21.03 1.29
CA ASN A 69 -13.45 21.42 2.65
C ASN A 69 -12.90 20.25 3.49
N ARG A 70 -11.90 19.55 2.96
CA ARG A 70 -11.32 18.35 3.56
C ARG A 70 -9.89 18.57 3.99
N THR A 71 -9.52 17.96 5.11
CA THR A 71 -8.14 17.96 5.58
C THR A 71 -7.41 16.77 4.96
N ILE A 72 -6.32 17.03 4.26
CA ILE A 72 -5.48 15.99 3.67
C ILE A 72 -4.07 16.15 4.22
N VAL A 73 -3.53 15.06 4.76
CA VAL A 73 -2.16 14.99 5.27
C VAL A 73 -1.42 13.95 4.43
N SER A 74 -0.29 14.35 3.85
CA SER A 74 0.50 13.46 3.01
C SER A 74 1.98 13.57 3.33
N SER A 75 2.69 12.43 3.31
CA SER A 75 4.16 12.40 3.23
C SER A 75 4.59 12.47 1.76
N ILE A 76 5.63 13.25 1.45
CA ILE A 76 6.22 13.36 0.10
C ILE A 76 7.75 13.43 0.26
N HIS A 77 8.50 12.74 -0.60
CA HIS A 77 9.97 12.71 -0.62
C HIS A 77 10.65 13.97 -1.19
N GLN A 78 10.02 15.14 -1.09
CA GLN A 78 10.56 16.41 -1.60
C GLN A 78 10.72 17.41 -0.46
N PRO A 79 11.87 17.40 0.24
CA PRO A 79 12.20 18.42 1.24
C PRO A 79 12.27 19.82 0.61
N SER A 80 11.88 20.84 1.39
CA SER A 80 11.91 22.25 0.97
C SER A 80 13.35 22.72 0.78
N SER A 81 13.71 23.16 -0.43
CA SER A 81 15.05 23.67 -0.73
C SER A 81 15.39 24.98 -0.04
N GLU A 82 14.39 25.82 0.19
CA GLU A 82 14.55 27.13 0.82
C GLU A 82 15.02 26.98 2.27
N PHE A 83 14.36 26.09 3.03
CA PHE A 83 14.71 25.86 4.44
C PHE A 83 16.16 25.35 4.62
N PHE A 84 16.60 24.43 3.76
CA PHE A 84 17.96 23.91 3.81
C PHE A 84 18.99 24.98 3.41
N SER A 85 18.67 25.84 2.44
CA SER A 85 19.53 26.97 2.08
C SER A 85 19.70 27.95 3.26
N ASP A 86 18.62 28.31 3.94
CA ASP A 86 18.64 29.20 5.11
C ASP A 86 19.36 28.61 6.33
N ALA A 87 19.47 27.28 6.38
CA ALA A 87 20.25 26.54 7.36
C ALA A 87 21.74 26.42 6.99
N GLY A 88 22.14 26.94 5.82
CA GLY A 88 23.53 26.89 5.35
C GLY A 88 23.90 25.64 4.56
N ILE A 89 22.89 24.88 4.08
CA ILE A 89 23.07 23.69 3.25
C ILE A 89 22.38 23.94 1.90
N PRO A 90 22.98 24.73 0.99
CA PRO A 90 22.39 24.99 -0.32
C PRO A 90 22.54 23.76 -1.23
N CYS A 91 21.55 23.54 -2.11
CA CYS A 91 21.65 22.50 -3.13
C CYS A 91 22.58 22.92 -4.28
N PRO A 92 23.53 22.06 -4.71
CA PRO A 92 24.34 22.33 -5.90
C PRO A 92 23.50 22.43 -7.18
N SER A 93 23.94 23.27 -8.13
CA SER A 93 23.22 23.62 -9.37
C SER A 93 22.99 22.47 -10.37
N ARG A 94 23.44 21.25 -10.07
CA ARG A 94 23.29 20.04 -10.92
C ARG A 94 22.90 18.80 -10.13
N ARG A 95 22.40 18.96 -8.91
CA ARG A 95 21.91 17.86 -8.08
C ARG A 95 20.41 18.00 -7.88
N ASN A 96 19.69 16.89 -7.88
CA ASN A 96 18.29 16.88 -7.49
C ASN A 96 18.20 17.30 -6.00
N PRO A 97 17.48 18.38 -5.65
CA PRO A 97 17.40 18.87 -4.27
C PRO A 97 16.89 17.81 -3.30
N SER A 98 15.88 17.05 -3.71
CA SER A 98 15.29 15.97 -2.91
C SER A 98 16.34 14.91 -2.53
N ASP A 99 17.10 14.40 -3.50
CA ASP A 99 18.18 13.42 -3.26
C ASP A 99 19.30 14.02 -2.41
N HIS A 100 19.67 15.27 -2.68
CA HIS A 100 20.73 15.94 -1.92
C HIS A 100 20.40 16.05 -0.43
N PHE A 101 19.21 16.57 -0.10
CA PHE A 101 18.82 16.81 1.28
C PHE A 101 18.51 15.52 2.02
N LEU A 102 17.92 14.51 1.36
CA LEU A 102 17.72 13.18 1.95
C LEU A 102 19.05 12.54 2.37
N ARG A 103 20.11 12.69 1.57
CA ARG A 103 21.44 12.21 1.95
C ARG A 103 22.06 12.96 3.12
N CYS A 104 21.76 14.26 3.26
CA CYS A 104 22.27 15.07 4.37
C CYS A 104 21.61 14.72 5.71
N ILE A 105 20.38 14.20 5.71
CA ILE A 105 19.61 13.91 6.94
C ILE A 105 19.51 12.42 7.25
N ASN A 106 19.81 11.52 6.32
CA ASN A 106 19.72 10.09 6.58
C ASN A 106 21.09 9.50 6.95
N SER A 107 21.16 8.94 8.16
CA SER A 107 22.37 8.33 8.75
C SER A 107 22.84 7.09 7.99
N ASP A 108 21.97 6.44 7.22
CA ASP A 108 22.35 5.27 6.41
C ASP A 108 23.44 5.61 5.39
N PHE A 109 23.49 6.87 4.93
CA PHE A 109 24.49 7.35 4.00
C PHE A 109 25.83 7.71 4.67
N ASP A 110 25.91 7.76 6.01
CA ASP A 110 27.16 8.02 6.72
C ASP A 110 28.21 6.94 6.39
N ARG A 111 27.79 5.68 6.31
CA ARG A 111 28.65 4.54 5.94
C ARG A 111 29.13 4.63 4.49
N VAL A 112 28.24 5.04 3.58
CA VAL A 112 28.56 5.20 2.16
C VAL A 112 29.52 6.37 1.96
N ASN A 113 29.28 7.48 2.65
CA ASN A 113 30.17 8.65 2.62
C ASN A 113 31.56 8.32 3.18
N ALA A 114 31.63 7.56 4.28
CA ALA A 114 32.89 7.08 4.84
C ALA A 114 33.65 6.14 3.87
N ALA A 115 32.95 5.23 3.20
CA ALA A 115 33.54 4.33 2.20
C ALA A 115 34.01 5.09 0.94
N LEU A 116 33.23 6.05 0.46
CA LEU A 116 33.59 6.92 -0.68
C LEU A 116 34.84 7.74 -0.37
N GLN A 117 34.97 8.29 0.84
CA GLN A 117 36.18 9.00 1.28
C GLN A 117 37.42 8.09 1.31
N GLY A 118 37.26 6.81 1.63
CA GLY A 118 38.34 5.81 1.53
C GLY A 118 38.82 5.59 0.09
N SER A 119 37.90 5.68 -0.89
CA SER A 119 38.18 5.46 -2.31
C SER A 119 38.68 6.70 -3.08
N GLN A 120 38.34 7.92 -2.64
CA GLN A 120 38.64 9.18 -3.37
C GLN A 120 40.04 9.77 -3.12
N ARG A 121 41.01 8.99 -2.64
CA ARG A 121 42.38 9.50 -2.40
C ARG A 121 43.19 9.83 -3.66
N PHE A 122 42.70 9.62 -4.88
CA PHE A 122 43.52 9.72 -6.09
C PHE A 122 43.09 10.66 -7.23
N GLN A 123 41.94 11.34 -7.20
CA GLN A 123 41.64 12.36 -8.22
C GLN A 123 40.98 13.63 -7.65
N ASP A 124 41.59 14.76 -8.04
CA ASP A 124 41.15 16.15 -7.97
C ASP A 124 41.27 16.96 -6.67
N LYS A 125 42.46 17.55 -6.55
CA LYS A 125 42.89 18.57 -5.58
C LYS A 125 42.58 20.02 -6.03
N ARG A 126 41.56 20.26 -6.87
CA ARG A 126 41.44 21.54 -7.61
C ARG A 126 40.11 22.32 -7.55
N THR A 127 39.32 22.18 -6.48
CA THR A 127 38.25 23.16 -6.18
C THR A 127 38.15 23.41 -4.67
N ILE A 128 39.13 24.15 -4.14
CA ILE A 128 39.22 24.59 -2.75
C ILE A 128 38.43 25.91 -2.64
N SER A 129 37.39 25.95 -1.79
CA SER A 129 36.90 27.12 -1.01
C SER A 129 35.38 27.17 -0.72
N THR A 130 34.56 26.20 -1.12
CA THR A 130 33.09 26.20 -0.83
C THR A 130 32.60 24.98 -0.02
N SER A 131 33.53 24.26 0.59
CA SER A 131 33.31 22.91 1.15
C SER A 131 33.32 22.86 2.68
N HIS A 132 32.87 23.90 3.39
CA HIS A 132 32.72 23.83 4.86
C HIS A 132 31.46 23.08 5.32
N ALA A 133 30.53 22.76 4.41
CA ALA A 133 29.26 22.09 4.74
C ALA A 133 29.23 20.58 4.43
N LEU A 134 30.33 19.97 3.97
CA LEU A 134 30.36 18.54 3.60
C LEU A 134 30.96 17.61 4.68
N TYR A 135 31.38 18.14 5.84
CA TYR A 135 32.16 17.40 6.84
C TYR A 135 31.52 17.25 8.22
N SER A 136 30.29 17.73 8.41
CA SER A 136 29.55 17.47 9.66
C SER A 136 28.87 16.11 9.63
N THR A 137 28.88 15.41 10.77
CA THR A 137 28.11 14.17 10.93
C THR A 137 26.62 14.42 10.69
N THR A 138 25.87 13.44 10.18
CA THR A 138 24.41 13.56 10.01
C THR A 138 23.71 14.02 11.31
N ALA A 139 24.26 13.66 12.47
CA ALA A 139 23.76 14.10 13.78
C ALA A 139 23.91 15.62 13.99
N GLU A 140 25.04 16.21 13.64
CA GLU A 140 25.27 17.66 13.70
C GLU A 140 24.34 18.41 12.76
N ILE A 141 24.17 17.92 11.53
CA ILE A 141 23.26 18.50 10.54
C ILE A 141 21.82 18.48 11.07
N LYS A 142 21.36 17.35 11.62
CA LYS A 142 20.04 17.24 12.26
C LYS A 142 19.89 18.24 13.41
N ALA A 143 20.87 18.33 14.31
CA ALA A 143 20.82 19.23 15.46
C ALA A 143 20.72 20.70 15.03
N MET A 144 21.51 21.08 14.02
CA MET A 144 21.50 22.42 13.44
C MET A 144 20.16 22.75 12.78
N LEU A 145 19.60 21.85 11.97
CA LEU A 145 18.27 22.02 11.35
C LEU A 145 17.17 22.15 12.40
N VAL A 146 17.19 21.33 13.46
CA VAL A 146 16.23 21.40 14.57
C VAL A 146 16.33 22.75 15.30
N HIS A 147 17.54 23.22 15.56
CA HIS A 147 17.77 24.52 16.20
C HIS A 147 17.24 25.67 15.32
N LYS A 148 17.61 25.68 14.02
CA LYS A 148 17.12 26.68 13.05
C LYS A 148 15.60 26.69 12.95
N TYR A 149 14.96 25.52 12.91
CA TYR A 149 13.50 25.45 12.93
C TYR A 149 12.92 26.05 14.21
N ARG A 150 13.43 25.70 15.39
CA ARG A 150 12.93 26.21 16.68
C ARG A 150 13.03 27.74 16.81
N CYS A 151 14.05 28.35 16.20
CA CYS A 151 14.27 29.79 16.20
C CYS A 151 13.60 30.52 15.01
N SER A 152 12.96 29.80 14.10
CA SER A 152 12.32 30.39 12.90
C SER A 152 10.95 31.01 13.19
N GLU A 153 10.57 31.96 12.34
CA GLU A 153 9.20 32.51 12.32
C GLU A 153 8.16 31.43 12.05
N TYR A 154 8.48 30.44 11.20
CA TYR A 154 7.60 29.30 10.89
C TYR A 154 7.19 28.52 12.14
N ALA A 155 8.14 28.19 13.03
CA ALA A 155 7.82 27.45 14.25
C ALA A 155 6.98 28.27 15.23
N THR A 156 7.23 29.58 15.30
CA THR A 156 6.44 30.49 16.14
C THR A 156 5.02 30.62 15.60
N ALA A 157 4.85 30.87 14.30
CA ALA A 157 3.54 30.94 13.65
C ALA A 157 2.75 29.63 13.78
N ALA A 158 3.40 28.47 13.59
CA ALA A 158 2.78 27.16 13.76
C ALA A 158 2.33 26.93 15.21
N ARG A 159 3.18 27.24 16.21
CA ARG A 159 2.83 27.12 17.63
C ARG A 159 1.67 28.03 18.02
N THR A 160 1.65 29.28 17.53
CA THR A 160 0.54 30.22 17.78
C THR A 160 -0.76 29.69 17.18
N ARG A 161 -0.72 29.14 15.96
CA ARG A 161 -1.89 28.54 15.32
C ARG A 161 -2.40 27.31 16.07
N ILE A 162 -1.50 26.42 16.50
CA ILE A 162 -1.86 25.23 17.30
C ILE A 162 -2.49 25.64 18.63
N ARG A 163 -1.93 26.66 19.32
CA ARG A 163 -2.52 27.18 20.58
C ARG A 163 -3.90 27.77 20.36
N GLY A 164 -4.09 28.58 19.32
CA GLY A 164 -5.41 29.13 18.98
C GLY A 164 -6.45 28.07 18.66
N ILE A 165 -6.05 27.01 17.93
CA ILE A 165 -6.90 25.86 17.66
C ILE A 165 -7.21 25.10 18.96
N SER A 166 -6.21 24.87 19.82
CA SER A 166 -6.40 24.19 21.11
C SER A 166 -7.40 24.89 22.02
N SER A 167 -7.39 26.22 22.08
CA SER A 167 -8.40 26.99 22.83
C SER A 167 -9.80 26.93 22.21
N SER A 168 -9.91 26.73 20.89
CA SER A 168 -11.20 26.60 20.20
C SER A 168 -11.80 25.19 20.27
N ILE A 169 -10.98 24.16 20.54
CA ILE A 169 -11.39 22.75 20.57
C ILE A 169 -12.16 22.39 21.86
N GLU A 170 -12.03 23.17 22.94
CA GLU A 170 -12.71 22.88 24.23
C GLU A 170 -14.25 22.81 24.15
N GLY A 171 -14.86 23.19 23.01
CA GLY A 171 -16.32 23.04 22.76
C GLY A 171 -16.72 22.17 21.57
N ILE A 172 -15.77 21.52 20.86
CA ILE A 172 -16.08 20.75 19.63
C ILE A 172 -16.15 19.26 19.95
N THR A 173 -17.36 18.70 19.97
CA THR A 173 -17.57 17.25 19.93
C THR A 173 -17.08 16.72 18.59
N ILE A 174 -15.97 15.99 18.58
CA ILE A 174 -15.50 15.25 17.40
C ILE A 174 -16.55 14.17 17.14
N GLU A 175 -17.46 14.43 16.19
CA GLU A 175 -18.32 13.38 15.64
C GLU A 175 -17.43 12.42 14.85
N THR A 176 -16.92 11.41 15.54
CA THR A 176 -16.33 10.25 14.88
C THR A 176 -17.48 9.58 14.12
N GLN A 177 -17.55 9.79 12.80
CA GLN A 177 -18.39 8.96 11.93
C GLN A 177 -17.76 7.56 11.85
N CYS A 178 -17.86 6.82 12.96
CA CYS A 178 -17.43 5.45 13.08
C CYS A 178 -18.66 4.58 12.82
N GLY A 179 -18.89 4.24 11.55
CA GLY A 179 -19.97 3.35 11.17
C GLY A 179 -20.12 3.21 9.67
N SER A 180 -20.24 1.97 9.21
CA SER A 180 -20.74 1.72 7.87
C SER A 180 -22.18 2.24 7.76
N ARG A 181 -22.43 3.11 6.78
CA ARG A 181 -23.80 3.55 6.44
C ARG A 181 -24.66 2.42 5.85
N ALA A 182 -24.07 1.27 5.51
CA ALA A 182 -24.75 0.12 4.92
C ALA A 182 -25.16 -0.92 5.98
N SER A 183 -26.38 -1.44 5.86
CA SER A 183 -26.90 -2.57 6.65
C SER A 183 -26.04 -3.83 6.48
N TRP A 184 -25.96 -4.63 7.54
CA TRP A 184 -25.21 -5.88 7.58
C TRP A 184 -25.54 -6.82 6.40
N TRP A 185 -26.82 -6.98 6.06
CA TRP A 185 -27.24 -7.81 4.92
C TRP A 185 -26.78 -7.26 3.57
N LYS A 186 -26.71 -5.93 3.43
CA LYS A 186 -26.21 -5.30 2.22
C LYS A 186 -24.70 -5.48 2.09
N GLN A 187 -23.96 -5.39 3.20
CA GLN A 187 -22.54 -5.68 3.23
C GLN A 187 -22.28 -7.15 2.88
N LEU A 188 -22.98 -8.08 3.53
CA LEU A 188 -22.84 -9.51 3.29
C LEU A 188 -23.13 -9.86 1.82
N THR A 189 -24.27 -9.44 1.29
CA THR A 189 -24.62 -9.70 -0.12
C THR A 189 -23.61 -9.11 -1.10
N THR A 190 -23.09 -7.90 -0.83
CA THR A 190 -22.08 -7.26 -1.68
C THR A 190 -20.74 -8.00 -1.63
N LEU A 191 -20.30 -8.38 -0.43
CA LEU A 191 -19.05 -9.13 -0.21
C LEU A 191 -19.14 -10.53 -0.81
N THR A 192 -20.25 -11.25 -0.59
CA THR A 192 -20.48 -12.57 -1.19
C THR A 192 -20.53 -12.48 -2.71
N LYS A 193 -21.22 -11.49 -3.28
CA LYS A 193 -21.23 -11.27 -4.74
C LYS A 193 -19.84 -10.97 -5.28
N ARG A 194 -19.07 -10.12 -4.59
CA ARG A 194 -17.69 -9.77 -4.98
C ARG A 194 -16.78 -11.01 -4.92
N SER A 195 -16.85 -11.77 -3.84
CA SER A 195 -16.06 -13.00 -3.66
C SER A 195 -16.44 -14.06 -4.70
N PHE A 196 -17.74 -14.22 -5.00
CA PHE A 196 -18.22 -15.13 -6.04
C PHE A 196 -17.71 -14.77 -7.44
N VAL A 197 -17.76 -13.49 -7.81
CA VAL A 197 -17.22 -13.00 -9.09
C VAL A 197 -15.70 -13.19 -9.14
N ASN A 198 -14.99 -12.94 -8.05
CA ASN A 198 -13.55 -13.17 -7.99
C ASN A 198 -13.20 -14.66 -8.17
N MET A 199 -13.90 -15.54 -7.46
CA MET A 199 -13.69 -16.99 -7.50
C MET A 199 -14.02 -17.59 -8.87
N SER A 200 -15.10 -17.15 -9.51
CA SER A 200 -15.52 -17.65 -10.83
C SER A 200 -14.60 -17.21 -11.97
N ARG A 201 -13.92 -16.07 -11.83
CA ARG A 201 -12.94 -15.56 -12.81
C ARG A 201 -11.55 -16.18 -12.63
N ASP A 202 -11.26 -16.78 -11.46
CA ASP A 202 -10.05 -17.56 -11.26
C ASP A 202 -10.22 -18.97 -11.87
N VAL A 203 -9.93 -19.06 -13.16
CA VAL A 203 -10.05 -20.30 -13.94
C VAL A 203 -9.14 -21.41 -13.38
N GLY A 204 -7.94 -21.05 -12.95
CA GLY A 204 -6.95 -22.02 -12.50
C GLY A 204 -7.37 -22.73 -11.22
N TYR A 205 -8.01 -22.03 -10.30
CA TYR A 205 -8.36 -22.59 -9.00
C TYR A 205 -9.75 -23.24 -8.96
N TYR A 206 -10.81 -22.51 -9.34
CA TYR A 206 -12.18 -22.99 -9.19
C TYR A 206 -12.55 -24.09 -10.19
N TRP A 207 -12.20 -23.89 -11.47
CA TRP A 207 -12.57 -24.82 -12.54
C TRP A 207 -11.75 -26.12 -12.49
N LEU A 208 -10.46 -26.03 -12.20
CA LEU A 208 -9.61 -27.21 -11.98
C LEU A 208 -10.20 -28.10 -10.89
N ARG A 209 -10.71 -27.49 -9.81
CA ARG A 209 -11.31 -28.22 -8.69
C ARG A 209 -12.59 -28.93 -9.10
N ILE A 210 -13.48 -28.29 -9.88
CA ILE A 210 -14.68 -28.92 -10.45
C ILE A 210 -14.29 -30.13 -11.30
N VAL A 211 -13.30 -29.98 -12.19
CA VAL A 211 -12.83 -31.07 -13.06
C VAL A 211 -12.31 -32.24 -12.22
N VAL A 212 -11.47 -31.96 -11.22
CA VAL A 212 -10.93 -33.00 -10.32
C VAL A 212 -12.05 -33.73 -9.57
N TYR A 213 -13.08 -33.02 -9.10
CA TYR A 213 -14.25 -33.65 -8.46
C TYR A 213 -15.01 -34.56 -9.43
N LEU A 214 -15.24 -34.13 -10.67
CA LEU A 214 -15.92 -34.94 -11.68
C LEU A 214 -15.13 -36.21 -12.00
N VAL A 215 -13.81 -36.09 -12.19
CA VAL A 215 -12.93 -37.23 -12.49
C VAL A 215 -12.91 -38.21 -11.33
N VAL A 216 -12.70 -37.75 -10.09
CA VAL A 216 -12.66 -38.64 -8.92
C VAL A 216 -14.02 -39.27 -8.66
N SER A 217 -15.12 -38.53 -8.79
CA SER A 217 -16.48 -39.09 -8.66
C SER A 217 -16.75 -40.17 -9.71
N LEU A 218 -16.29 -39.97 -10.95
CA LEU A 218 -16.44 -40.96 -12.01
C LEU A 218 -15.59 -42.21 -11.70
N CYS A 219 -14.33 -42.03 -11.30
CA CYS A 219 -13.44 -43.13 -10.92
C CYS A 219 -14.02 -43.96 -9.77
N VAL A 220 -14.50 -43.32 -8.71
CA VAL A 220 -15.16 -44.01 -7.57
C VAL A 220 -16.43 -44.72 -8.05
N GLY A 221 -17.24 -44.07 -8.90
CA GLY A 221 -18.42 -44.69 -9.49
C GLY A 221 -18.13 -45.94 -10.31
N ILE A 222 -17.03 -45.94 -11.06
CA ILE A 222 -16.57 -47.09 -11.87
C ILE A 222 -16.03 -48.21 -10.97
N VAL A 223 -15.15 -47.88 -10.01
CA VAL A 223 -14.49 -48.86 -9.14
C VAL A 223 -15.48 -49.58 -8.23
N PHE A 224 -16.47 -48.86 -7.70
CA PHE A 224 -17.48 -49.40 -6.79
C PHE A 224 -18.80 -49.76 -7.50
N PHE A 225 -18.76 -49.91 -8.83
CA PHE A 225 -19.95 -50.27 -9.61
C PHE A 225 -20.44 -51.66 -9.23
N ASN A 226 -21.72 -51.77 -8.89
CA ASN A 226 -22.45 -53.01 -8.67
C ASN A 226 -21.82 -54.00 -7.67
N ILE A 227 -21.44 -53.51 -6.49
CA ILE A 227 -20.72 -54.27 -5.45
C ILE A 227 -21.53 -55.39 -4.77
N GLY A 228 -22.80 -55.58 -5.15
CA GLY A 228 -23.68 -56.62 -4.61
C GLY A 228 -24.09 -56.40 -3.15
N THR A 229 -24.69 -57.42 -2.53
CA THR A 229 -25.22 -57.41 -1.14
C THR A 229 -24.54 -58.41 -0.21
N SER A 230 -23.40 -58.98 -0.62
CA SER A 230 -22.65 -59.98 0.17
C SER A 230 -21.94 -59.37 1.39
N TYR A 231 -21.48 -60.20 2.33
CA TYR A 231 -20.71 -59.73 3.50
C TYR A 231 -19.45 -58.93 3.10
N ARG A 232 -18.77 -59.34 2.02
CA ARG A 232 -17.63 -58.59 1.44
C ARG A 232 -18.06 -57.23 0.86
N ALA A 233 -19.29 -57.12 0.37
CA ALA A 233 -19.86 -55.87 -0.12
C ALA A 233 -20.02 -54.83 0.99
N THR A 234 -20.37 -55.23 2.21
CA THR A 234 -20.49 -54.33 3.37
C THR A 234 -19.15 -53.66 3.70
N PHE A 235 -18.06 -54.42 3.70
CA PHE A 235 -16.72 -53.87 3.91
C PHE A 235 -16.31 -52.91 2.78
N ALA A 236 -16.57 -53.29 1.52
CA ALA A 236 -16.26 -52.44 0.36
C ALA A 236 -17.04 -51.10 0.37
N ARG A 237 -18.30 -51.10 0.83
CA ARG A 237 -19.08 -49.86 1.05
C ARG A 237 -18.48 -48.98 2.14
N GLY A 238 -18.01 -49.58 3.24
CA GLY A 238 -17.28 -48.86 4.28
C GLY A 238 -15.98 -48.22 3.77
N ALA A 239 -15.22 -48.95 2.96
CA ALA A 239 -14.01 -48.43 2.31
C ALA A 239 -14.32 -47.26 1.35
N CYS A 240 -15.40 -47.35 0.57
CA CYS A 240 -15.87 -46.27 -0.30
C CYS A 240 -16.22 -45.00 0.51
N GLY A 241 -16.98 -45.13 1.60
CA GLY A 241 -17.31 -44.01 2.48
C GLY A 241 -16.05 -43.38 3.11
N GLY A 242 -15.10 -44.19 3.54
CA GLY A 242 -13.80 -43.73 4.05
C GLY A 242 -13.00 -42.95 3.00
N PHE A 243 -12.96 -43.44 1.75
CA PHE A 243 -12.29 -42.75 0.65
C PHE A 243 -12.94 -41.40 0.33
N ILE A 244 -14.27 -41.34 0.22
CA ILE A 244 -15.00 -40.09 -0.05
C ILE A 244 -14.76 -39.06 1.07
N SER A 245 -14.84 -39.49 2.33
CA SER A 245 -14.59 -38.62 3.49
C SER A 245 -13.15 -38.08 3.50
N GLY A 246 -12.16 -38.96 3.33
CA GLY A 246 -10.75 -38.55 3.25
C GLY A 246 -10.46 -37.60 2.09
N PHE A 247 -11.05 -37.86 0.93
CA PHE A 247 -10.92 -37.00 -0.24
C PHE A 247 -11.56 -35.62 -0.04
N MET A 248 -12.74 -35.54 0.59
CA MET A 248 -13.37 -34.26 0.93
C MET A 248 -12.50 -33.42 1.89
N ILE A 249 -11.88 -34.06 2.89
CA ILE A 249 -10.98 -33.38 3.83
C ILE A 249 -9.77 -32.82 3.08
N PHE A 250 -9.09 -33.65 2.27
CA PHE A 250 -7.91 -33.24 1.53
C PHE A 250 -8.21 -32.08 0.57
N MET A 251 -9.32 -32.15 -0.17
CA MET A 251 -9.72 -31.09 -1.08
C MET A 251 -10.06 -29.79 -0.33
N SER A 252 -10.65 -29.87 0.86
CA SER A 252 -10.95 -28.69 1.69
C SER A 252 -9.68 -27.91 2.05
N ILE A 253 -8.57 -28.59 2.31
CA ILE A 253 -7.25 -27.97 2.60
C ILE A 253 -6.72 -27.20 1.39
N GLY A 254 -7.00 -27.67 0.16
CA GLY A 254 -6.69 -26.93 -1.07
C GLY A 254 -7.33 -25.53 -1.16
N GLY A 255 -8.35 -25.26 -0.33
CA GLY A 255 -8.96 -23.95 -0.08
C GLY A 255 -8.04 -22.86 0.42
N PHE A 256 -7.02 -23.25 1.17
CA PHE A 256 -6.33 -22.37 2.09
C PHE A 256 -5.49 -21.26 1.43
N PRO A 257 -4.77 -21.49 0.31
CA PRO A 257 -3.99 -20.42 -0.34
C PRO A 257 -4.85 -19.25 -0.82
N SER A 258 -6.03 -19.52 -1.39
CA SER A 258 -6.97 -18.48 -1.83
C SER A 258 -7.51 -17.67 -0.65
N PHE A 259 -7.78 -18.33 0.48
CA PHE A 259 -8.18 -17.65 1.72
C PHE A 259 -7.09 -16.72 2.26
N ILE A 260 -5.82 -17.13 2.21
CA ILE A 260 -4.70 -16.26 2.62
C ILE A 260 -4.62 -15.01 1.75
N GLU A 261 -4.81 -15.13 0.44
CA GLU A 261 -4.77 -14.00 -0.48
C GLU A 261 -5.91 -13.00 -0.19
N GLU A 262 -7.12 -13.50 0.12
CA GLU A 262 -8.25 -12.67 0.53
C GLU A 262 -8.02 -12.01 1.90
N MET A 263 -7.48 -12.74 2.87
CA MET A 263 -7.11 -12.19 4.18
C MET A 263 -6.13 -11.02 4.03
N LYS A 264 -5.10 -11.16 3.18
CA LYS A 264 -4.14 -10.08 2.90
C LYS A 264 -4.82 -8.82 2.37
N ASN A 265 -5.82 -8.96 1.51
CA ASN A 265 -6.59 -7.83 1.00
C ASN A 265 -7.45 -7.18 2.11
N ILE A 266 -8.03 -7.98 3.01
CA ILE A 266 -8.81 -7.47 4.14
C ILE A 266 -7.92 -6.66 5.09
N TYR A 267 -6.74 -7.17 5.45
CA TYR A 267 -5.80 -6.43 6.30
C TYR A 267 -5.43 -5.07 5.71
N ARG A 268 -5.31 -4.99 4.38
CA ARG A 268 -5.03 -3.73 3.69
C ARG A 268 -6.21 -2.75 3.63
N ILE A 269 -7.45 -3.23 3.78
CA ILE A 269 -8.66 -2.40 3.78
C ILE A 269 -9.00 -1.95 5.21
N LEU A 270 -8.62 -2.74 6.22
CA LEU A 270 -8.93 -2.47 7.62
C LEU A 270 -7.89 -1.59 8.33
N MET A 271 -6.63 -1.63 7.88
CA MET A 271 -5.58 -0.67 8.28
C MET A 271 -5.62 0.58 7.41
#